data_AF-A0A965KL59-F1
#
_entry.id   AF-A0A965KL59-F1
#
_cell.length_a   1.000
_cell.length_b   1.000
_cell.length_c   1.000
_cell.angle_alpha   90.00
_cell.angle_beta   90.00
_cell.angle_gamma   90.00
#
_symmetry.space_group_name_H-M   'P 1'
#
loop_
_entity.id
_entity.type
_entity.pdbx_description
1 polymer ?
#
loop_
_entity_poly.entity_id
_entity_poly.type
_entity_poly.pdbx_seq_one_letter_code
_entity_poly.pdbx_strand_id
1 'polypeptide(L)'
;MSASAPVDRVLERIAQGDDVAAACSAEGLACQRDVRVDAHYDGKPVCTVTLPWVVDGHAILVADETVAASVAEDRLASLASALAMPVCVIRRPVAA
;
A
#
# COMPACT_ATOMS: atom_id res chain seq x y z
N MET A 1 3.44 -11.12 6.67
CA MET A 1 3.81 -11.45 5.28
C MET A 1 4.92 -10.49 4.89
N SER A 2 6.12 -10.99 4.60
CA SER A 2 7.19 -10.15 4.03
C SER A 2 6.87 -9.90 2.56
N ALA A 3 6.98 -8.67 2.10
CA ALA A 3 6.89 -8.37 0.68
C ALA A 3 8.09 -8.99 -0.05
N SER A 4 8.05 -9.03 -1.38
CA SER A 4 9.22 -9.44 -2.15
C SER A 4 10.32 -8.39 -2.01
N ALA A 5 11.59 -8.80 -2.06
CA ALA A 5 12.73 -7.87 -1.95
C ALA A 5 12.66 -6.68 -2.94
N PRO A 6 12.14 -6.84 -4.19
CA PRO A 6 11.89 -5.70 -5.08
C PRO A 6 10.82 -4.74 -4.56
N VAL A 7 9.72 -5.25 -3.98
CA VAL A 7 8.67 -4.40 -3.40
C VAL A 7 9.23 -3.63 -2.21
N ASP A 8 10.01 -4.26 -1.34
CA ASP A 8 10.67 -3.56 -0.22
C ASP A 8 11.54 -2.38 -0.70
N ARG A 9 12.33 -2.57 -1.76
CA ARG A 9 13.12 -1.47 -2.37
C ARG A 9 12.25 -0.36 -2.94
N VAL A 10 11.13 -0.70 -3.59
CA VAL A 10 10.17 0.30 -4.06
C VAL A 10 9.62 1.11 -2.88
N LEU A 11 9.25 0.45 -1.78
CA LEU A 11 8.75 1.12 -0.56
C LEU A 11 9.81 2.08 0.02
N GLU A 12 11.08 1.65 0.08
CA GLU A 12 12.18 2.49 0.54
C GLU A 12 12.37 3.74 -0.32
N ARG A 13 12.32 3.60 -1.65
CA ARG A 13 12.48 4.73 -2.59
C ARG A 13 11.33 5.73 -2.45
N ILE A 14 10.09 5.24 -2.34
CA ILE A 14 8.92 6.12 -2.12
C ILE A 14 9.01 6.84 -0.76
N ALA A 15 9.47 6.15 0.29
CA ALA A 15 9.70 6.77 1.60
C ALA A 15 10.77 7.88 1.54
N GLN A 16 11.79 7.72 0.68
CA GLN A 16 12.81 8.74 0.40
C GLN A 16 12.28 9.90 -0.47
N GLY A 17 11.08 9.76 -1.04
CA GLY A 17 10.39 10.82 -1.75
C GLY A 17 10.16 10.57 -3.24
N ASP A 18 10.62 9.45 -3.78
CA ASP A 18 10.35 9.08 -5.18
C ASP A 18 8.84 8.97 -5.44
N ASP A 19 8.44 9.34 -6.66
CA ASP A 19 7.09 9.01 -7.13
C ASP A 19 6.93 7.49 -7.27
N VAL A 20 5.73 6.98 -6.98
CA VAL A 20 5.45 5.53 -7.00
C VAL A 20 5.72 4.90 -8.37
N ALA A 21 5.37 5.58 -9.47
CA ALA A 21 5.61 5.05 -10.81
C ALA A 21 7.12 5.00 -11.12
N ALA A 22 7.87 6.04 -10.72
CA ALA A 22 9.32 6.09 -10.89
C ALA A 22 10.03 5.03 -10.04
N ALA A 23 9.56 4.81 -8.81
CA ALA A 23 10.06 3.77 -7.92
C ALA A 23 9.89 2.38 -8.54
N CYS A 24 8.67 2.07 -9.03
CA CYS A 24 8.36 0.79 -9.66
C CYS A 24 9.13 0.57 -10.96
N SER A 25 9.27 1.61 -11.79
CA SER A 25 9.98 1.51 -13.06
C SER A 25 11.45 1.14 -12.89
N ALA A 26 12.12 1.56 -11.82
CA ALA A 26 13.52 1.20 -11.61
C ALA A 26 13.72 -0.24 -11.15
N GLU A 27 12.77 -0.79 -10.42
CA GLU A 27 12.79 -2.19 -9.97
C GLU A 27 12.09 -3.14 -10.97
N GLY A 28 11.57 -2.60 -12.09
CA GLY A 28 10.89 -3.37 -13.13
C GLY A 28 9.56 -3.99 -12.67
N LEU A 29 8.89 -3.38 -11.70
CA LEU A 29 7.64 -3.91 -11.13
C LEU A 29 6.40 -3.38 -11.86
N ALA A 30 5.38 -4.23 -11.93
CA ALA A 30 4.06 -3.82 -12.39
C ALA A 30 3.44 -2.84 -11.38
N CYS A 31 2.98 -1.70 -11.89
CA CYS A 31 2.40 -0.64 -11.09
C CYS A 31 1.10 -0.17 -11.73
N GLN A 32 0.05 -0.08 -10.91
CA GLN A 32 -1.28 0.34 -11.33
C GLN A 32 -1.77 1.44 -10.41
N ARG A 33 -2.39 2.46 -11.01
CA ARG A 33 -2.96 3.60 -10.29
C ARG A 33 -4.49 3.50 -10.27
N ASP A 34 -5.10 4.00 -9.20
CA ASP A 34 -6.55 4.14 -9.07
C ASP A 34 -7.31 2.80 -9.29
N VAL A 35 -6.78 1.73 -8.68
CA VAL A 35 -7.29 0.37 -8.84
C VAL A 35 -8.54 0.17 -7.99
N ARG A 36 -9.63 -0.27 -8.62
CA ARG A 36 -10.87 -0.60 -7.91
C ARG A 36 -10.83 -2.04 -7.44
N VAL A 37 -11.04 -2.24 -6.14
CA VAL A 37 -11.15 -3.57 -5.53
C VAL A 37 -12.36 -3.61 -4.63
N ASP A 38 -12.99 -4.77 -4.52
CA ASP A 38 -14.06 -4.97 -3.55
C ASP A 38 -13.45 -5.29 -2.19
N ALA A 39 -13.82 -4.49 -1.20
CA ALA A 39 -13.60 -4.82 0.21
C ALA A 39 -14.64 -5.85 0.64
N HIS A 40 -14.21 -6.78 1.47
CA HIS A 40 -14.98 -7.92 1.93
C HIS A 40 -15.13 -7.89 3.44
N TYR A 41 -16.27 -8.40 3.91
CA TYR A 41 -16.49 -8.76 5.29
C TYR A 41 -17.18 -10.12 5.31
N ASP A 42 -16.64 -11.06 6.10
CA ASP A 42 -17.16 -12.44 6.17
C ASP A 42 -17.31 -13.10 4.78
N GLY A 43 -16.30 -12.89 3.91
CA GLY A 43 -16.27 -13.45 2.55
C GLY A 43 -17.23 -12.81 1.55
N LYS A 44 -18.00 -11.79 1.94
CA LYS A 44 -18.95 -11.09 1.05
C LYS A 44 -18.44 -9.70 0.70
N PRO A 45 -18.52 -9.27 -0.58
CA PRO A 45 -18.18 -7.90 -0.95
C PRO A 45 -19.16 -6.94 -0.29
N VAL A 46 -18.63 -5.93 0.39
CA VAL A 46 -19.42 -4.91 1.12
C VAL A 46 -19.36 -3.54 0.46
N CYS A 47 -18.22 -3.17 -0.11
CA CYS A 47 -18.08 -1.94 -0.87
C CYS A 47 -16.88 -2.02 -1.83
N THR A 48 -16.92 -1.24 -2.90
CA THR A 48 -15.75 -1.07 -3.78
C THR A 48 -14.93 0.11 -3.28
N VAL A 49 -13.64 -0.09 -3.07
CA VAL A 49 -12.68 0.95 -2.73
C VAL A 49 -11.76 1.22 -3.91
N THR A 50 -11.30 2.46 -4.03
CA THR A 50 -10.27 2.83 -5.01
C THR A 50 -8.95 2.92 -4.28
N LEU A 51 -8.03 2.01 -4.60
CA LEU A 51 -6.65 2.02 -4.12
C LEU A 51 -5.84 2.98 -4.98
N PRO A 52 -5.11 3.94 -4.38
CA PRO A 52 -4.33 4.90 -5.14
C PRO A 52 -3.24 4.21 -5.96
N TRP A 53 -2.63 3.16 -5.40
CA TRP A 53 -1.57 2.39 -6.04
C TRP A 53 -1.62 0.91 -5.65
N VAL A 54 -1.37 0.06 -6.64
CA VAL A 54 -1.07 -1.37 -6.47
C VAL A 54 0.25 -1.67 -7.17
N VAL A 55 1.21 -2.23 -6.43
CA VAL A 55 2.56 -2.57 -6.91
C VAL A 55 2.77 -4.07 -6.74
N ASP A 56 2.94 -4.78 -7.85
CA ASP A 56 3.12 -6.25 -7.84
C ASP A 56 2.09 -6.97 -6.95
N GLY A 57 0.82 -6.58 -7.06
CA GLY A 57 -0.29 -7.12 -6.26
C GLY A 57 -0.38 -6.63 -4.81
N HIS A 58 0.49 -5.72 -4.38
CA HIS A 58 0.46 -5.10 -3.05
C HIS A 58 -0.21 -3.73 -3.10
N ALA A 59 -1.23 -3.53 -2.27
CA ALA A 59 -1.85 -2.22 -2.10
C ALA A 59 -0.89 -1.30 -1.35
N ILE A 60 -0.55 -0.15 -1.93
CA ILE A 60 0.35 0.82 -1.31
C ILE A 60 -0.47 1.98 -0.77
N LEU A 61 -0.45 2.15 0.55
CA LEU A 61 -1.09 3.26 1.25
C LEU A 61 -0.03 4.17 1.84
N VAL A 62 -0.23 5.48 1.72
CA VAL A 62 0.65 6.47 2.36
C VAL A 62 -0.05 6.99 3.59
N ALA A 63 0.53 6.73 4.76
CA ALA A 63 0.09 7.30 6.02
C ALA A 63 0.92 8.54 6.34
N ASP A 64 0.21 9.59 6.71
CA ASP A 64 0.79 10.79 7.30
C ASP A 64 1.44 10.43 8.65
N GLU A 65 2.55 11.08 9.01
CA GLU A 65 3.23 10.87 10.30
C GLU A 65 2.35 11.17 11.53
N THR A 66 1.29 11.95 11.36
CA THR A 66 0.27 12.20 12.40
C THR A 66 -0.50 10.95 12.82
N VAL A 67 -0.52 9.90 11.97
CA VAL A 67 -1.10 8.60 12.34
C VAL A 67 -0.12 7.85 13.22
N ALA A 68 -0.53 7.42 14.42
CA ALA A 68 0.33 6.63 15.30
C ALA A 68 0.77 5.31 14.63
N ALA A 69 2.03 4.90 14.83
CA ALA A 69 2.61 3.68 14.24
C ALA A 69 1.74 2.45 14.52
N SER A 70 1.37 2.29 15.79
CA SER A 70 0.53 1.19 16.27
C SER A 70 -0.82 1.15 15.57
N VAL A 71 -1.43 2.31 15.29
CA VAL A 71 -2.71 2.38 14.58
C VAL A 71 -2.55 1.94 13.13
N ALA A 72 -1.49 2.36 12.46
CA ALA A 72 -1.23 1.94 11.08
C ALA A 72 -0.98 0.43 11.01
N GLU A 73 -0.21 -0.13 11.95
CA GLU A 73 0.12 -1.55 12.02
C GLU A 73 -1.10 -2.41 12.39
N ASP A 74 -1.88 -2.03 13.40
CA ASP A 74 -3.08 -2.74 13.85
C ASP A 74 -4.16 -2.78 12.75
N ARG A 75 -4.21 -1.75 11.91
CA ARG A 75 -5.17 -1.67 10.80
C ARG A 75 -4.67 -2.40 9.55
N LEU A 76 -3.37 -2.67 9.43
CA LEU A 76 -2.78 -3.30 8.25
C LEU A 76 -3.30 -4.72 8.05
N ALA A 77 -3.35 -5.53 9.11
CA ALA A 77 -3.91 -6.87 9.05
C ALA A 77 -5.42 -6.87 8.74
N SER A 78 -6.15 -5.93 9.34
CA SER A 78 -7.59 -5.76 9.08
C SER A 78 -7.86 -5.36 7.62
N LEU A 79 -7.07 -4.45 7.06
CA LEU A 79 -7.17 -4.01 5.66
C LEU A 79 -6.77 -5.12 4.69
N ALA A 80 -5.67 -5.83 4.96
CA ALA A 80 -5.24 -6.93 4.10
C ALA A 80 -6.29 -8.05 4.05
N SER A 81 -6.92 -8.35 5.19
CA SER A 81 -8.05 -9.28 5.26
C SER A 81 -9.25 -8.77 4.46
N ALA A 82 -9.66 -7.51 4.67
CA ALA A 82 -10.80 -6.94 3.97
C ALA A 82 -10.59 -6.87 2.45
N LEU A 83 -9.40 -6.55 1.97
CA LEU A 83 -9.10 -6.42 0.54
C LEU A 83 -8.72 -7.75 -0.11
N ALA A 84 -8.59 -8.82 0.67
CA ALA A 84 -8.07 -10.11 0.23
C ALA A 84 -6.73 -10.00 -0.55
N MET A 85 -5.89 -9.03 -0.17
CA MET A 85 -4.61 -8.75 -0.83
C MET A 85 -3.61 -8.16 0.18
N PRO A 86 -2.29 -8.30 -0.04
CA PRO A 86 -1.31 -7.69 0.85
C PRO A 86 -1.37 -6.16 0.78
N VAL A 87 -1.17 -5.51 1.94
CA VAL A 87 -1.20 -4.06 2.10
C VAL A 87 0.12 -3.60 2.70
N CYS A 88 0.72 -2.58 2.11
CA CYS A 88 1.92 -1.92 2.61
C CYS A 88 1.59 -0.48 2.95
N VAL A 89 2.10 0.01 4.09
CA VAL A 89 1.93 1.39 4.51
C VAL A 89 3.28 2.09 4.49
N ILE A 90 3.36 3.20 3.77
CA ILE A 90 4.53 4.07 3.73
C ILE A 90 4.25 5.26 4.64
N ARG A 91 5.22 5.58 5.48
CA ARG A 91 5.15 6.71 6.41
C ARG A 91 5.90 7.85 5.75
N ARG A 92 5.22 8.94 5.44
CA ARG A 92 5.85 10.10 4.83
C ARG A 92 5.89 11.25 5.84
N PRO A 93 7.05 11.92 6.01
CA PRO A 93 7.12 13.16 6.76
C PRO A 93 6.14 14.18 6.21
N VAL A 94 5.39 14.83 7.08
CA VAL A 94 4.58 15.98 6.68
C VAL A 94 5.56 17.06 6.24
N ALA A 95 5.48 17.48 4.97
CA ALA A 95 6.22 18.65 4.53
C ALA A 95 5.74 19.84 5.39
N ALA A 96 6.65 20.40 6.19
CA ALA A 96 6.41 21.56 7.05
C ALA A 96 6.11 22.83 6.24
#